data_AF-A0A4R9GWK2-F1
#
_entry.id   AF-A0A4R9GWK2-F1
#
_cell.length_a   1.000
_cell.length_b   1.000
_cell.length_c   1.000
_cell.angle_alpha   90.00
_cell.angle_beta   90.00
_cell.angle_gamma   90.00
#
_symmetry.space_group_name_H-M   'P 1'
#
loop_
_entity.id
_entity.type
_entity.pdbx_description
1 polymer ?
#
loop_
_entity_poly.entity_id
_entity_poly.type
_entity_poly.pdbx_seq_one_letter_code
_entity_poly.pdbx_strand_id
1 'polypeptide(L)'
;MDLKELEPVRLAVVRSTIERLRHTYSDLLTSIKGYDGIPGFFENNLYAPTNKEERDNALESLYEKLKTVAGKAMTDNIHQIILLNKLTDSLDFDTAKVIIENNLMENGVIPQENLYAALGAAGRFEDRRTQIGMVGDTLKFFFSLSKLPMVKLIMAPIKVAASMVGATSLVDTMEAGYNLSSKIKDLQPFIDSFIDRENRLLGKLINGEKHEPIQF
;
A
#
# COMPACT_ATOMS: atom_id res chain seq x y z
N MET A 1 -2.05 -7.34 -24.73
CA MET A 1 -2.84 -8.06 -23.70
C MET A 1 -3.87 -7.08 -23.17
N ASP A 2 -5.14 -7.47 -23.13
CA ASP A 2 -6.19 -6.60 -22.57
C ASP A 2 -6.00 -6.46 -21.05
N LEU A 3 -6.27 -5.28 -20.49
CA LEU A 3 -6.20 -5.06 -19.03
C LEU A 3 -7.15 -6.00 -18.28
N LYS A 4 -8.30 -6.33 -18.88
CA LYS A 4 -9.24 -7.30 -18.29
C LYS A 4 -8.67 -8.72 -18.23
N GLU A 5 -7.82 -9.10 -19.18
CA GLU A 5 -7.15 -10.40 -19.19
C GLU A 5 -5.99 -10.45 -18.19
N LEU A 6 -5.33 -9.31 -17.94
CA LEU A 6 -4.24 -9.16 -16.96
C LEU A 6 -4.73 -9.14 -15.51
N GLU A 7 -5.96 -8.68 -15.27
CA GLU A 7 -6.49 -8.41 -13.94
C GLU A 7 -6.42 -9.61 -12.97
N PRO A 8 -6.75 -10.86 -13.36
CA PRO A 8 -6.63 -12.01 -12.46
C PRO A 8 -5.18 -12.26 -11.99
N VAL A 9 -4.20 -12.04 -12.88
CA VAL A 9 -2.77 -12.23 -12.57
C VAL A 9 -2.25 -11.05 -11.76
N ARG A 10 -2.68 -9.81 -12.05
CA ARG A 10 -2.39 -8.65 -11.19
C ARG A 10 -2.89 -8.88 -9.76
N LEU A 11 -4.11 -9.40 -9.59
CA LEU A 11 -4.62 -9.77 -8.27
C LEU A 11 -3.78 -10.85 -7.59
N ALA A 12 -3.22 -11.79 -8.35
CA ALA A 12 -2.26 -12.76 -7.81
C ALA A 12 -0.95 -12.08 -7.37
N VAL A 13 -0.42 -11.11 -8.14
CA VAL A 13 0.76 -10.30 -7.75
C VAL A 13 0.52 -9.58 -6.43
N VAL A 14 -0.64 -8.95 -6.29
CA VAL A 14 -1.05 -8.28 -5.04
C VAL A 14 -1.06 -9.26 -3.87
N ARG A 15 -1.72 -10.43 -4.03
CA ARG A 15 -1.77 -11.46 -2.99
C ARG A 15 -0.38 -11.96 -2.59
N SER A 16 0.46 -12.35 -3.54
CA SER A 16 1.81 -12.83 -3.26
C SER A 16 2.69 -11.73 -2.62
N THR A 17 2.49 -10.47 -3.00
CA THR A 17 3.18 -9.33 -2.37
C THR A 17 2.75 -9.15 -0.92
N ILE A 18 1.45 -9.26 -0.62
CA ILE A 18 0.93 -9.17 0.75
C ILE A 18 1.54 -10.28 1.63
N GLU A 19 1.53 -11.52 1.15
CA GLU A 19 2.10 -12.65 1.89
C GLU A 19 3.61 -12.49 2.12
N ARG A 20 4.35 -12.03 1.11
CA ARG A 20 5.77 -11.67 1.25
C ARG A 20 5.97 -10.63 2.34
N LEU A 21 5.18 -9.55 2.35
CA LEU A 21 5.29 -8.49 3.35
C LEU A 21 5.01 -9.02 4.76
N ARG A 22 3.96 -9.83 4.95
CA ARG A 22 3.67 -10.45 6.26
C ARG A 22 4.86 -11.23 6.79
N HIS A 23 5.50 -12.04 5.94
CA HIS A 23 6.68 -12.80 6.32
C HIS A 23 7.87 -11.88 6.62
N THR A 24 8.13 -10.93 5.73
CA THR A 24 9.28 -10.00 5.79
C THR A 24 9.29 -9.14 7.04
N TYR A 25 8.13 -8.78 7.59
CA TYR A 25 8.00 -7.90 8.77
C TYR A 25 7.50 -8.65 10.03
N SER A 26 7.43 -9.98 9.99
CA SER A 26 6.87 -10.80 11.07
C SER A 26 7.55 -10.57 12.42
N ASP A 27 8.86 -10.32 12.43
CA ASP A 27 9.64 -9.96 13.62
C ASP A 27 9.12 -8.69 14.29
N LEU A 28 8.81 -7.63 13.54
CA LEU A 28 8.28 -6.38 14.09
C LEU A 28 6.83 -6.55 14.54
N LEU A 29 6.03 -7.24 13.73
CA LEU A 29 4.61 -7.47 13.98
C LEU A 29 4.36 -8.26 15.27
N THR A 30 5.31 -9.12 15.65
CA THR A 30 5.20 -9.97 16.86
C THR A 30 5.93 -9.40 18.07
N SER A 31 7.00 -8.63 17.86
CA SER A 31 7.83 -8.12 18.96
C SER A 31 7.45 -6.73 19.49
N ILE A 32 6.78 -5.90 18.67
CA ILE A 32 6.44 -4.52 19.05
C ILE A 32 4.96 -4.40 19.42
N LYS A 33 4.70 -3.94 20.65
CA LYS A 33 3.34 -3.75 21.17
C LYS A 33 2.50 -2.83 20.28
N GLY A 34 1.35 -3.32 19.85
CA GLY A 34 0.38 -2.58 19.02
C GLY A 34 0.57 -2.77 17.51
N TYR A 35 1.65 -3.44 17.06
CA TYR A 35 1.86 -3.74 15.64
C TYR A 35 1.06 -4.96 15.16
N ASP A 36 0.58 -5.79 16.09
CA ASP A 36 -0.23 -6.99 15.82
C ASP A 36 -1.53 -6.68 15.06
N GLY A 37 -2.06 -5.47 15.20
CA GLY A 37 -3.25 -5.02 14.45
C GLY A 37 -2.97 -4.53 13.02
N ILE A 38 -1.71 -4.31 12.64
CA ILE A 38 -1.34 -3.78 11.31
C ILE A 38 -1.80 -4.70 10.19
N PRO A 39 -1.52 -6.03 10.20
CA PRO A 39 -1.91 -6.91 9.11
C PRO A 39 -3.42 -6.94 8.89
N GLY A 40 -4.19 -7.01 9.98
CA GLY A 40 -5.65 -7.00 9.93
C GLY A 40 -6.23 -5.69 9.38
N PHE A 41 -5.62 -4.54 9.67
CA PHE A 41 -6.04 -3.28 9.06
C PHE A 41 -5.83 -3.30 7.55
N PHE A 42 -4.64 -3.66 7.10
CA PHE A 42 -4.29 -3.70 5.67
C PHE A 42 -5.19 -4.67 4.90
N GLU A 43 -5.38 -5.89 5.42
CA GLU A 43 -6.19 -6.92 4.79
C GLU A 43 -7.66 -6.52 4.64
N ASN A 44 -8.26 -5.98 5.72
CA ASN A 44 -9.69 -5.70 5.73
C ASN A 44 -10.06 -4.34 5.12
N ASN A 45 -9.12 -3.39 5.03
CA ASN A 45 -9.44 -2.01 4.64
C ASN A 45 -8.68 -1.53 3.40
N LEU A 46 -7.47 -2.01 3.15
CA LEU A 46 -6.62 -1.50 2.06
C LEU A 46 -6.50 -2.48 0.89
N TYR A 47 -6.52 -3.78 1.18
CA TYR A 47 -6.32 -4.85 0.20
C TYR A 47 -7.60 -5.63 -0.17
N ALA A 48 -8.76 -5.23 0.34
CA ALA A 48 -10.05 -5.82 -0.03
C ALA A 48 -10.33 -5.60 -1.54
N PRO A 49 -10.23 -6.64 -2.39
CA PRO A 49 -10.18 -6.44 -3.85
C PRO A 49 -11.52 -6.07 -4.48
N THR A 50 -12.63 -6.39 -3.81
CA THR A 50 -13.95 -6.48 -4.44
C THR A 50 -14.47 -5.18 -5.05
N ASN A 51 -14.00 -4.01 -4.59
CA ASN A 51 -14.52 -2.70 -5.02
C ASN A 51 -13.41 -1.69 -5.40
N LYS A 52 -12.26 -2.13 -5.95
CA LYS A 52 -11.12 -1.23 -6.24
C LYS A 52 -11.47 -0.03 -7.13
N GLU A 53 -12.15 -0.26 -8.25
CA GLU A 53 -12.51 0.81 -9.20
C GLU A 53 -13.46 1.83 -8.55
N GLU A 54 -14.44 1.35 -7.79
CA GLU A 54 -15.32 2.19 -6.99
C GLU A 54 -14.54 3.02 -5.96
N ARG A 55 -13.58 2.39 -5.27
CA ARG A 55 -12.72 3.05 -4.28
C ARG A 55 -11.88 4.16 -4.91
N ASP A 56 -11.28 3.91 -6.07
CA ASP A 56 -10.42 4.89 -6.73
C ASP A 56 -11.24 6.08 -7.27
N ASN A 57 -12.43 5.80 -7.84
CA ASN A 57 -13.38 6.85 -8.24
C ASN A 57 -13.87 7.68 -7.05
N ALA A 58 -14.15 7.02 -5.92
CA ALA A 58 -14.52 7.68 -4.67
C ALA A 58 -13.39 8.56 -4.13
N LEU A 59 -12.13 8.11 -4.24
CA LEU A 59 -10.95 8.85 -3.78
C LEU A 59 -10.69 10.09 -4.63
N GLU A 60 -10.80 9.99 -5.95
CA GLU A 60 -10.73 11.14 -6.87
C GLU A 60 -11.86 12.14 -6.59
N SER A 61 -13.09 11.66 -6.43
CA SER A 61 -14.24 12.52 -6.11
C SER A 61 -14.07 13.23 -4.76
N LEU A 62 -13.54 12.53 -3.75
CA LEU A 62 -13.23 13.10 -2.45
C LEU A 62 -12.12 14.16 -2.56
N TYR A 63 -11.06 13.89 -3.32
CA TYR A 63 -9.99 14.84 -3.58
C TYR A 63 -10.51 16.13 -4.22
N GLU A 64 -11.30 16.00 -5.30
CA GLU A 64 -11.93 17.13 -5.98
C GLU A 64 -12.78 17.96 -5.02
N LYS A 65 -13.52 17.29 -4.13
CA LYS A 65 -14.33 17.99 -3.14
C LYS A 65 -13.47 18.68 -2.09
N LEU A 66 -12.43 18.04 -1.57
CA LEU A 66 -11.55 18.60 -0.55
C LEU A 66 -10.83 19.86 -1.01
N LYS A 67 -10.50 20.00 -2.30
CA LYS A 67 -9.99 21.27 -2.87
C LYS A 67 -10.91 22.47 -2.58
N THR A 68 -12.20 22.24 -2.39
CA THR A 68 -13.20 23.29 -2.16
C THR A 68 -13.48 23.57 -0.69
N VAL A 69 -13.11 22.67 0.23
CA VAL A 69 -13.53 22.74 1.65
C VAL A 69 -12.41 22.54 2.68
N ALA A 70 -11.21 22.13 2.26
CA ALA A 70 -10.08 21.84 3.14
C ALA A 70 -8.84 22.69 2.79
N GLY A 71 -7.90 22.78 3.73
CA GLY A 71 -6.64 23.49 3.51
C GLY A 71 -5.67 22.71 2.62
N LYS A 72 -4.77 23.43 1.92
CA LYS A 72 -3.80 22.90 0.95
C LYS A 72 -3.06 21.65 1.43
N ALA A 73 -2.60 21.64 2.68
CA ALA A 73 -1.85 20.51 3.23
C ALA A 73 -2.66 19.21 3.23
N MET A 74 -3.95 19.23 3.57
CA MET A 74 -4.78 18.03 3.60
C MET A 74 -5.08 17.52 2.18
N THR A 75 -5.36 18.46 1.26
CA THR A 75 -5.58 18.19 -0.16
C THR A 75 -4.36 17.56 -0.82
N ASP A 76 -3.15 18.08 -0.57
CA ASP A 76 -1.91 17.57 -1.13
C ASP A 76 -1.65 16.12 -0.71
N ASN A 77 -1.94 15.77 0.55
CA ASN A 77 -1.74 14.40 1.04
C ASN A 77 -2.70 13.39 0.40
N ILE A 78 -3.97 13.75 0.22
CA ILE A 78 -4.92 12.88 -0.51
C ILE A 78 -4.46 12.69 -1.97
N HIS A 79 -3.95 13.74 -2.60
CA HIS A 79 -3.39 13.63 -3.95
C HIS A 79 -2.19 12.67 -3.99
N GLN A 80 -1.27 12.73 -3.02
CA GLN A 80 -0.14 11.80 -2.96
C GLN A 80 -0.59 10.34 -2.83
N ILE A 81 -1.67 10.06 -2.12
CA ILE A 81 -2.23 8.70 -2.02
C ILE A 81 -2.79 8.23 -3.37
N ILE A 82 -3.46 9.11 -4.11
CA ILE A 82 -3.95 8.82 -5.48
C ILE A 82 -2.76 8.46 -6.39
N LEU A 83 -1.68 9.24 -6.34
CA LEU A 83 -0.47 8.99 -7.12
C LEU A 83 0.20 7.67 -6.71
N LEU A 84 0.27 7.38 -5.40
CA LEU A 84 0.82 6.14 -4.89
C LEU A 84 0.02 4.92 -5.39
N ASN A 85 -1.31 4.99 -5.37
CA ASN A 85 -2.17 3.91 -5.87
C ASN A 85 -1.94 3.66 -7.36
N LYS A 86 -1.94 4.73 -8.18
CA LYS A 86 -1.68 4.63 -9.63
C LYS A 86 -0.31 4.03 -9.93
N LEU A 87 0.72 4.45 -9.20
CA LEU A 87 2.07 3.91 -9.34
C LEU A 87 2.12 2.43 -8.95
N THR A 88 1.49 2.07 -7.83
CA THR A 88 1.42 0.69 -7.34
C THR A 88 0.74 -0.22 -8.35
N ASP A 89 -0.42 0.18 -8.87
CA ASP A 89 -1.15 -0.61 -9.87
C ASP A 89 -0.34 -0.79 -11.15
N SER A 90 0.30 0.29 -11.62
CA SER A 90 1.13 0.22 -12.82
C SER A 90 2.29 -0.76 -12.66
N LEU A 91 2.95 -0.77 -11.49
CA LEU A 91 4.00 -1.73 -11.17
C LEU A 91 3.47 -3.16 -11.10
N ASP A 92 2.29 -3.37 -10.49
CA ASP A 92 1.66 -4.70 -10.39
C ASP A 92 1.23 -5.24 -11.76
N PHE A 93 0.71 -4.38 -12.65
CA PHE A 93 0.36 -4.76 -14.02
C PHE A 93 1.60 -5.14 -14.83
N ASP A 94 2.70 -4.39 -14.75
CA ASP A 94 3.92 -4.73 -15.47
C ASP A 94 4.55 -6.02 -14.94
N THR A 95 4.48 -6.25 -13.62
CA THR A 95 4.88 -7.52 -13.01
C THR A 95 3.98 -8.67 -13.50
N ALA A 96 2.67 -8.46 -13.59
CA ALA A 96 1.73 -9.46 -14.09
C ALA A 96 1.99 -9.85 -15.56
N LYS A 97 2.36 -8.89 -16.42
CA LYS A 97 2.76 -9.18 -17.81
C LYS A 97 3.95 -10.12 -17.85
N VAL A 98 4.99 -9.83 -17.07
CA VAL A 98 6.19 -10.67 -17.00
C VAL A 98 5.87 -12.08 -16.52
N ILE A 99 4.98 -12.21 -15.53
CA ILE A 99 4.54 -13.52 -15.02
C ILE A 99 3.87 -14.37 -16.10
N ILE A 100 3.00 -13.76 -16.91
CA ILE A 100 2.31 -14.44 -18.01
C ILE A 100 3.32 -14.83 -19.09
N GLU A 101 4.16 -13.91 -19.52
CA GLU A 101 5.14 -14.11 -20.60
C GLU A 101 6.16 -15.21 -20.28
N ASN A 102 6.49 -15.39 -18.99
CA ASN A 102 7.47 -16.37 -18.53
C ASN A 102 6.85 -17.60 -17.85
N ASN A 103 5.51 -17.73 -17.87
CA ASN A 103 4.76 -18.82 -17.25
C ASN A 103 5.16 -19.08 -15.78
N LEU A 104 5.24 -18.00 -14.99
CA LEU A 104 5.76 -18.02 -13.61
C LEU A 104 4.69 -18.34 -12.55
N MET A 105 3.50 -18.77 -12.98
CA MET A 105 2.43 -19.23 -12.09
C MET A 105 2.49 -20.74 -11.90
N GLU A 106 2.27 -21.18 -10.67
CA GLU A 106 2.21 -22.59 -10.29
C GLU A 106 0.92 -22.84 -9.52
N ASN A 107 0.06 -23.75 -9.99
CA ASN A 107 -1.19 -24.12 -9.30
C ASN A 107 -2.08 -22.92 -8.90
N GLY A 108 -2.10 -21.87 -9.72
CA GLY A 108 -2.90 -20.66 -9.46
C GLY A 108 -2.28 -19.66 -8.48
N VAL A 109 -1.07 -19.90 -8.00
CA VAL A 109 -0.29 -18.98 -7.15
C VAL A 109 1.01 -18.56 -7.82
N ILE A 110 1.61 -17.47 -7.34
CA ILE A 110 2.94 -17.04 -7.75
C ILE A 110 3.88 -17.36 -6.59
N PRO A 111 4.77 -18.37 -6.73
CA PRO A 111 5.84 -18.62 -5.77
C PRO A 111 6.68 -17.37 -5.50
N GLN A 112 7.28 -17.28 -4.33
CA GLN A 112 7.96 -16.06 -3.92
C GLN A 112 9.18 -15.74 -4.80
N GLU A 113 9.94 -16.76 -5.16
CA GLU A 113 11.06 -16.71 -6.10
C GLU A 113 10.60 -16.23 -7.49
N ASN A 114 9.44 -16.67 -7.94
CA ASN A 114 8.84 -16.29 -9.21
C ASN A 114 8.34 -14.83 -9.18
N LEU A 115 7.80 -14.38 -8.05
CA LEU A 115 7.49 -12.97 -7.83
C LEU A 115 8.76 -12.11 -7.92
N TYR A 116 9.86 -12.51 -7.29
CA TYR A 116 11.13 -11.78 -7.37
C TYR A 116 11.72 -11.76 -8.77
N ALA A 117 11.71 -12.90 -9.47
CA ALA A 117 12.14 -12.98 -10.86
C ALA A 117 11.33 -12.02 -11.74
N ALA A 118 10.00 -11.99 -11.56
CA ALA A 118 9.13 -11.10 -12.31
C ALA A 118 9.38 -9.62 -12.01
N LEU A 119 9.58 -9.27 -10.73
CA LEU A 119 9.92 -7.90 -10.33
C LEU A 119 11.26 -7.44 -10.89
N GLY A 120 12.27 -8.31 -10.91
CA GLY A 120 13.56 -8.05 -11.53
C GLY A 120 13.44 -7.83 -13.03
N ALA A 121 12.75 -8.73 -13.73
CA ALA A 121 12.57 -8.66 -15.18
C ALA A 121 11.66 -7.49 -15.63
N ALA A 122 10.71 -7.04 -14.81
CA ALA A 122 9.94 -5.83 -15.08
C ALA A 122 10.82 -4.57 -15.12
N GLY A 123 11.97 -4.55 -14.43
CA GLY A 123 13.01 -3.53 -14.57
C GLY A 123 12.66 -2.12 -14.10
N ARG A 124 11.50 -1.92 -13.46
CA ARG A 124 11.00 -0.60 -13.02
C ARG A 124 11.54 -0.15 -11.66
N PHE A 125 12.87 -0.18 -11.52
CA PHE A 125 13.51 -0.04 -10.22
C PHE A 125 13.40 1.37 -9.61
N GLU A 126 13.53 2.43 -10.42
CA GLU A 126 13.41 3.80 -9.91
C GLU A 126 11.97 4.17 -9.51
N ASP A 127 10.99 3.62 -10.24
CA ASP A 127 9.58 3.72 -9.87
C ASP A 127 9.28 2.98 -8.57
N ARG A 128 9.87 1.79 -8.39
CA ARG A 128 9.79 1.02 -7.14
C ARG A 128 10.41 1.79 -5.97
N ARG A 129 11.57 2.43 -6.18
CA ARG A 129 12.21 3.30 -5.18
C ARG A 129 11.32 4.47 -4.79
N THR A 130 10.72 5.11 -5.78
CA THR A 130 9.74 6.20 -5.58
C THR A 130 8.55 5.72 -4.77
N GLN A 131 7.97 4.57 -5.14
CA GLN A 131 6.85 3.93 -4.42
C GLN A 131 7.21 3.67 -2.94
N ILE A 132 8.39 3.11 -2.66
CA ILE A 132 8.87 2.86 -1.29
C ILE A 132 8.90 4.16 -0.47
N GLY A 133 9.44 5.23 -1.04
CA GLY A 133 9.45 6.55 -0.40
C GLY A 133 8.04 7.07 -0.10
N MET A 134 7.16 7.02 -1.10
CA MET A 134 5.76 7.46 -0.98
C MET A 134 4.99 6.67 0.10
N VAL A 135 5.20 5.35 0.22
CA VAL A 135 4.62 4.55 1.30
C VAL A 135 5.13 5.02 2.65
N GLY A 136 6.44 5.22 2.80
CA GLY A 136 7.05 5.71 4.03
C GLY A 136 6.48 7.07 4.46
N ASP A 137 6.38 8.02 3.54
CA ASP A 137 5.85 9.35 3.81
C ASP A 137 4.35 9.33 4.15
N THR A 138 3.58 8.48 3.46
CA THR A 138 2.16 8.25 3.76
C THR A 138 1.97 7.70 5.18
N LEU A 139 2.77 6.71 5.58
CA LEU A 139 2.72 6.14 6.93
C LEU A 139 3.08 7.19 8.00
N LYS A 140 4.14 7.97 7.79
CA LYS A 140 4.55 9.05 8.70
C LYS A 140 3.43 10.08 8.87
N PHE A 141 2.84 10.51 7.74
CA PHE A 141 1.78 11.50 7.75
C PHE A 141 0.58 11.05 8.56
N PHE A 142 0.00 9.88 8.24
CA PHE A 142 -1.17 9.38 8.95
C PHE A 142 -0.89 9.08 10.43
N PHE A 143 0.30 8.58 10.75
CA PHE A 143 0.68 8.38 12.14
C PHE A 143 0.78 9.71 12.90
N SER A 144 1.35 10.75 12.30
CA SER A 144 1.42 12.08 12.93
C SER A 144 0.03 12.65 13.21
N LEU A 145 -0.93 12.47 12.28
CA LEU A 145 -2.31 12.91 12.46
C LEU A 145 -3.00 12.19 13.62
N SER A 146 -2.72 10.91 13.85
CA SER A 146 -3.32 10.17 14.94
C SER A 146 -2.83 10.57 16.33
N LYS A 147 -1.75 11.34 16.41
CA LYS A 147 -1.24 11.92 17.66
C LYS A 147 -1.82 13.29 17.98
N LEU A 148 -2.53 13.91 17.04
CA LEU A 148 -3.12 15.22 17.27
C LEU A 148 -4.31 15.13 18.25
N PRO A 149 -4.37 16.00 19.27
CA PRO A 149 -5.55 16.10 20.10
C PRO A 149 -6.74 16.53 19.25
N MET A 150 -7.92 16.03 19.59
CA MET A 150 -9.17 16.38 18.88
C MET A 150 -9.18 16.02 17.39
N VAL A 151 -8.59 14.88 16.99
CA VAL A 151 -8.63 14.38 15.59
C VAL A 151 -10.03 14.41 14.96
N LYS A 152 -11.09 14.24 15.78
CA LYS A 152 -12.48 14.28 15.32
C LYS A 152 -12.85 15.62 14.67
N LEU A 153 -12.24 16.73 15.11
CA LEU A 153 -12.41 18.05 14.49
C LEU A 153 -11.71 18.11 13.13
N ILE A 154 -10.54 17.48 12.99
CA ILE A 154 -9.80 17.37 11.73
C ILE A 154 -10.55 16.50 10.72
N MET A 155 -11.22 15.44 11.19
CA MET A 155 -11.99 14.52 10.35
C MET A 155 -13.35 15.08 9.91
N ALA A 156 -13.91 16.07 10.60
CA ALA A 156 -15.26 16.56 10.32
C ALA A 156 -15.44 17.10 8.89
N PRO A 157 -14.54 17.95 8.34
CA PRO A 157 -14.64 18.39 6.94
C PRO A 157 -14.54 17.24 5.94
N ILE A 158 -13.68 16.25 6.21
CA ILE A 158 -13.50 15.06 5.36
C ILE A 158 -14.80 14.24 5.34
N LYS A 159 -15.45 14.06 6.49
CA LYS A 159 -16.74 13.36 6.60
C LYS A 159 -17.83 14.02 5.77
N VAL A 160 -17.94 15.35 5.89
CA VAL A 160 -18.93 16.12 5.13
C VAL A 160 -18.65 15.98 3.64
N ALA A 161 -17.41 16.19 3.19
CA ALA A 161 -17.02 16.03 1.81
C ALA A 161 -17.34 14.62 1.28
N ALA A 162 -16.97 13.58 2.03
CA ALA A 162 -17.22 12.19 1.68
C ALA A 162 -18.70 11.87 1.54
N SER A 163 -19.56 12.34 2.46
CA SER A 163 -21.01 12.15 2.35
C SER A 163 -21.62 12.80 1.10
N MET A 164 -21.05 13.91 0.63
CA MET A 164 -21.53 14.61 -0.56
C MET A 164 -21.20 13.88 -1.87
N VAL A 165 -20.19 13.02 -1.84
CA VAL A 165 -19.69 12.30 -3.03
C VAL A 165 -19.86 10.77 -2.92
N GLY A 166 -20.57 10.29 -1.91
CA GLY A 166 -20.79 8.85 -1.70
C GLY A 166 -19.55 8.07 -1.24
N ALA A 167 -18.52 8.75 -0.74
CA ALA A 167 -17.23 8.15 -0.36
C ALA A 167 -17.13 7.82 1.14
N THR A 168 -18.23 7.51 1.82
CA THR A 168 -18.25 7.29 3.27
C THR A 168 -17.41 6.08 3.71
N SER A 169 -17.29 5.05 2.87
CA SER A 169 -16.42 3.89 3.13
C SER A 169 -14.93 4.26 3.24
N LEU A 170 -14.47 5.32 2.57
CA LEU A 170 -13.11 5.85 2.74
C LEU A 170 -12.90 6.46 4.12
N VAL A 171 -13.92 7.12 4.66
CA VAL A 171 -13.89 7.66 6.02
C VAL A 171 -13.81 6.52 7.03
N ASP A 172 -14.61 5.46 6.86
CA ASP A 172 -14.59 4.31 7.76
C ASP A 172 -13.19 3.68 7.81
N THR A 173 -12.54 3.57 6.64
CA THR A 173 -11.14 3.13 6.53
C THR A 173 -10.17 4.05 7.27
N MET A 174 -10.33 5.37 7.12
CA MET A 174 -9.51 6.35 7.85
C MET A 174 -9.70 6.24 9.37
N GLU A 175 -10.93 6.05 9.84
CA GLU A 175 -11.23 5.86 11.26
C GLU A 175 -10.66 4.56 11.82
N ALA A 176 -10.72 3.46 11.06
CA ALA A 176 -10.06 2.21 11.41
C ALA A 176 -8.54 2.40 11.55
N GLY A 177 -7.91 3.15 10.62
CA GLY A 177 -6.50 3.48 10.68
C GLY A 177 -6.13 4.36 11.88
N TYR A 178 -6.98 5.34 12.22
CA TYR A 178 -6.82 6.15 13.44
C TYR A 178 -6.90 5.28 14.70
N ASN A 179 -7.93 4.43 14.79
CA ASN A 179 -8.14 3.56 15.95
C ASN A 179 -6.96 2.61 16.15
N LEU A 180 -6.40 2.05 15.07
CA LEU A 180 -5.18 1.24 15.13
C LEU A 180 -3.97 2.07 15.61
N SER A 181 -3.68 3.17 14.92
CA SER A 181 -2.48 3.97 15.19
C SER A 181 -2.49 4.66 16.57
N SER A 182 -3.66 4.88 17.16
CA SER A 182 -3.79 5.35 18.55
C SER A 182 -3.19 4.38 19.57
N LYS A 183 -3.18 3.07 19.27
CA LYS A 183 -2.63 2.00 20.11
C LYS A 183 -1.12 1.81 19.94
N ILE A 184 -0.56 2.37 18.87
CA ILE A 184 0.85 2.27 18.53
C ILE A 184 1.59 3.43 19.20
N LYS A 185 2.58 3.14 20.05
CA LYS A 185 3.37 4.19 20.71
C LYS A 185 4.24 4.94 19.69
N ASP A 186 4.94 4.19 18.85
CA ASP A 186 5.89 4.71 17.86
C ASP A 186 5.84 3.83 16.60
N LEU A 187 5.62 4.44 15.43
CA LEU A 187 5.60 3.75 14.14
C LEU A 187 6.95 3.84 13.41
N GLN A 188 7.88 4.67 13.90
CA GLN A 188 9.16 4.90 13.24
C GLN A 188 9.96 3.60 13.01
N PRO A 189 10.04 2.65 13.97
CA PRO A 189 10.73 1.36 13.73
C PRO A 189 10.18 0.57 12.54
N PHE A 190 8.86 0.59 12.33
CA PHE A 190 8.23 -0.05 11.17
C PHE A 190 8.63 0.65 9.87
N ILE A 191 8.57 1.99 9.86
CA ILE A 191 8.83 2.79 8.67
C ILE A 191 10.30 2.67 8.23
N ASP A 192 11.23 2.74 9.19
CA ASP A 192 12.66 2.58 8.92
C ASP A 192 12.95 1.18 8.38
N SER A 193 12.39 0.15 9.02
CA SER A 193 12.55 -1.23 8.57
C SER A 193 11.94 -1.45 7.19
N PHE A 194 10.79 -0.84 6.89
CA PHE A 194 10.16 -0.92 5.57
C PHE A 194 11.05 -0.31 4.48
N ILE A 195 11.48 0.94 4.69
CA ILE A 195 12.34 1.63 3.72
C ILE A 195 13.63 0.84 3.50
N ASP A 196 14.27 0.39 4.57
CA ASP A 196 15.54 -0.32 4.54
C ASP A 196 15.43 -1.70 3.88
N ARG A 197 14.49 -2.55 4.31
CA ARG A 197 14.31 -3.91 3.76
C ARG A 197 13.88 -3.90 2.30
N GLU A 198 12.95 -3.01 1.91
CA GLU A 198 12.51 -2.92 0.52
C GLU A 198 13.61 -2.37 -0.40
N ASN A 199 14.42 -1.40 0.05
CA ASN A 199 15.56 -0.94 -0.74
C ASN A 199 16.67 -2.00 -0.85
N ARG A 200 16.90 -2.83 0.18
CA ARG A 200 17.80 -3.98 0.06
C ARG A 200 17.30 -5.03 -0.93
N LEU A 201 16.00 -5.35 -0.90
CA LEU A 201 15.38 -6.20 -1.91
C LEU A 201 15.61 -5.61 -3.31
N LEU A 202 15.33 -4.32 -3.48
CA LEU A 202 15.53 -3.63 -4.75
C LEU A 202 16.98 -3.71 -5.24
N GLY A 203 17.96 -3.52 -4.35
CA GLY A 203 19.38 -3.67 -4.67
C GLY A 203 19.74 -5.07 -5.17
N LYS A 204 19.23 -6.12 -4.50
CA LYS A 204 19.42 -7.51 -4.93
C LYS A 204 18.83 -7.78 -6.32
N LEU A 205 17.63 -7.24 -6.58
CA LEU A 205 16.96 -7.39 -7.89
C LEU A 205 17.75 -6.70 -9.00
N ILE A 206 18.29 -5.50 -8.76
CA ILE A 206 19.13 -4.76 -9.71
C ILE A 206 20.40 -5.55 -10.06
N ASN A 207 21.01 -6.19 -9.07
CA ASN A 207 22.24 -6.97 -9.25
C ASN A 207 22.01 -8.38 -9.83
N GLY A 208 20.74 -8.79 -10.01
CA GLY A 208 20.40 -10.15 -10.45
C GLY A 208 20.78 -11.24 -9.44
N GLU A 209 20.88 -10.88 -8.15
CA GLU A 209 21.24 -11.82 -7.09
C GLU A 209 20.08 -12.81 -6.83
N LYS A 210 20.40 -14.10 -6.65
CA LYS A 210 19.40 -15.08 -6.22
C LYS A 210 18.86 -14.68 -4.85
N HIS A 211 17.54 -14.62 -4.73
CA HIS A 211 16.88 -14.28 -3.48
C HIS A 211 16.76 -15.53 -2.61
N GLU A 212 17.63 -15.66 -1.62
CA GLU A 212 17.36 -16.55 -0.48
C GLU A 212 16.37 -15.85 0.46
N PRO A 213 15.43 -16.60 1.08
CA PRO A 213 14.57 -16.06 2.14
C PRO A 213 15.45 -15.37 3.18
N ILE A 214 15.12 -14.13 3.54
CA ILE A 214 15.84 -13.42 4.60
C ILE A 214 15.62 -14.22 5.89
N GLN A 215 16.62 -15.00 6.29
CA GLN A 215 16.63 -15.68 7.58
C GLN A 215 16.85 -14.63 8.66
N PHE A 216 15.96 -14.61 9.63
CA PHE A 216 16.09 -13.83 10.87
C PHE A 216 16.42 -14.78 12.01
#